data_AF-A0A183I7N6-F1
#
_entry.id   AF-A0A183I7N6-F1
#
_cell.length_a   1.000
_cell.length_b   1.000
_cell.length_c   1.000
_cell.angle_alpha   90.00
_cell.angle_beta   90.00
_cell.angle_gamma   90.00
#
_symmetry.space_group_name_H-M   'P 1'
#
loop_
_entity.id
_entity.type
_entity.pdbx_description
1 polymer ?
#
loop_
_entity_poly.entity_id
_entity_poly.type
_entity_poly.pdbx_seq_one_letter_code
_entity_poly.pdbx_strand_id
1 'polypeptide(L)'
;MLPVVEIGDDMGNGIQNLALKACELARNDPLVQDELENELNKIVQRKHNKNDNNLINESPKYTNISEWKTLTDSEREELLRERRRKNAFKTSLCRSFRENNSCVYGEECVFAHGENELRLPPQAHPKYKTQLCNKFSVSNFCPYGARCQYIHQRVNKMPKIGIDTVIN
;
A
#
# COMPACT_ATOMS: atom_id res chain seq x y z
N MET A 1 53.36 24.41 -16.97
CA MET A 1 53.35 24.10 -15.53
C MET A 1 52.14 24.80 -14.94
N LEU A 2 51.00 24.12 -14.90
CA LEU A 2 49.76 24.61 -14.29
C LEU A 2 49.50 23.74 -13.05
N PRO A 3 49.21 24.33 -11.89
CA PRO A 3 49.03 23.59 -10.64
C PRO A 3 47.66 22.88 -10.58
N VAL A 4 47.66 21.79 -9.84
CA VAL A 4 46.52 20.92 -9.50
C VAL A 4 45.99 21.30 -8.11
N VAL A 5 44.68 21.06 -7.88
CA VAL A 5 43.87 21.03 -6.63
C VAL A 5 43.66 22.38 -5.92
N GLU A 6 42.47 22.73 -5.39
CA GLU A 6 41.61 21.97 -4.47
C GLU A 6 40.09 22.12 -4.70
N ILE A 7 39.38 21.16 -4.12
CA ILE A 7 37.93 20.95 -4.07
C ILE A 7 37.31 21.91 -3.04
N GLY A 8 36.12 22.44 -3.34
CA GLY A 8 35.32 23.21 -2.39
C GLY A 8 33.83 23.06 -2.69
N ASP A 9 33.24 21.96 -2.23
CA ASP A 9 31.80 21.77 -2.14
C ASP A 9 31.26 22.62 -0.98
N ASP A 10 30.58 23.75 -1.25
CA ASP A 10 29.78 24.40 -0.20
C ASP A 10 28.60 25.22 -0.75
N MET A 11 27.62 24.53 -1.31
CA MET A 11 26.25 25.07 -1.48
C MET A 11 25.23 24.01 -1.06
N GLY A 12 25.39 23.49 0.16
CA GLY A 12 24.62 22.34 0.61
C GLY A 12 24.23 22.34 2.08
N ASN A 13 24.19 23.47 2.80
CA ASN A 13 23.75 23.47 4.21
C ASN A 13 22.91 24.68 4.67
N GLY A 14 22.60 25.64 3.78
CA GLY A 14 21.78 26.81 4.14
C GLY A 14 20.27 26.55 4.20
N ILE A 15 19.75 25.58 3.43
CA ILE A 15 18.30 25.37 3.28
C ILE A 15 17.74 24.36 4.29
N GLN A 16 18.55 23.41 4.75
CA GLN A 16 18.11 22.41 5.73
C GLN A 16 18.07 22.97 7.17
N ASN A 17 18.93 23.95 7.49
CA ASN A 17 18.95 24.56 8.81
C ASN A 17 17.82 25.59 9.00
N LEU A 18 17.32 26.22 7.92
CA LEU A 18 16.23 27.20 8.02
C LEU A 18 14.86 26.52 8.24
N ALA A 19 14.62 25.36 7.60
CA ALA A 19 13.39 24.61 7.78
C ALA A 19 13.26 24.01 9.19
N LEU A 20 14.36 23.52 9.77
CA LEU A 20 14.37 22.99 11.13
C LEU A 20 14.18 24.11 12.18
N LYS A 21 14.80 25.28 11.97
CA LYS A 21 14.64 26.48 12.83
C LYS A 21 13.26 27.12 12.71
N ALA A 22 12.65 27.12 11.51
CA ALA A 22 11.28 27.53 11.30
C ALA A 22 10.28 26.58 11.99
N CYS A 23 10.55 25.26 11.96
CA CYS A 23 9.76 24.28 12.70
C CYS A 23 9.95 24.36 14.23
N GLU A 24 11.11 24.80 14.74
CA GLU A 24 11.31 25.04 16.18
C GLU A 24 10.64 26.34 16.66
N LEU A 25 10.62 27.40 15.84
CA LEU A 25 9.87 28.63 16.13
C LEU A 25 8.35 28.43 16.10
N ALA A 26 7.84 27.63 15.16
CA ALA A 26 6.41 27.30 15.08
C ALA A 26 5.92 26.34 16.19
N ARG A 27 6.83 25.64 16.89
CA ARG A 27 6.49 24.73 17.99
C ARG A 27 6.54 25.37 19.38
N ASN A 28 7.07 26.60 19.49
CA ASN A 28 7.14 27.37 20.73
C ASN A 28 6.35 28.68 20.68
N ASP A 29 5.54 28.92 19.64
CA ASP A 29 4.62 30.06 19.55
C ASP A 29 3.23 29.67 20.11
N PRO A 30 2.84 30.18 21.29
CA PRO A 30 1.58 29.82 21.94
C PRO A 30 0.33 30.16 21.12
N LEU A 31 0.41 31.14 20.20
CA LEU A 31 -0.74 31.58 19.41
C LEU A 31 -1.08 30.61 18.27
N VAL A 32 -0.08 29.92 17.72
CA VAL A 32 -0.26 28.97 16.60
C VAL A 32 -0.77 27.61 17.12
N GLN A 33 -0.43 27.21 18.35
CA GLN A 33 -0.97 26.01 18.98
C GLN A 33 -2.47 26.15 19.28
N ASP A 34 -2.89 27.30 19.80
CA ASP A 34 -4.31 27.60 20.06
C ASP A 34 -5.15 27.62 18.77
N GLU A 35 -4.56 28.06 17.65
CA GLU A 35 -5.26 28.10 16.37
C GLU A 35 -5.44 26.70 15.78
N LEU A 36 -4.44 25.82 15.88
CA LEU A 36 -4.55 24.43 15.44
C LEU A 36 -5.51 23.62 16.33
N GLU A 37 -5.48 23.86 17.64
CA GLU A 37 -6.37 23.22 18.60
C GLU A 37 -7.83 23.70 18.41
N ASN A 38 -8.03 24.99 18.11
CA ASN A 38 -9.35 25.52 17.73
C ASN A 38 -9.86 24.95 16.41
N GLU A 39 -9.02 24.77 15.40
CA GLU A 39 -9.43 24.15 14.14
C GLU A 39 -9.78 22.68 14.32
N LEU A 40 -9.06 21.93 15.16
CA LEU A 40 -9.46 20.57 15.54
C LEU A 40 -10.81 20.55 16.27
N ASN A 41 -11.01 21.45 17.23
CA ASN A 41 -12.26 21.54 17.99
C ASN A 41 -13.46 21.92 17.10
N LYS A 42 -13.28 22.79 16.10
CA LYS A 42 -14.32 23.10 15.10
C LYS A 42 -14.74 21.89 14.27
N ILE A 43 -13.82 20.98 13.98
CA ILE A 43 -14.12 19.73 13.23
C ILE A 43 -14.92 18.76 14.11
N VAL A 44 -14.60 18.67 15.40
CA VAL A 44 -15.29 17.80 16.38
C VAL A 44 -16.73 18.28 16.64
N GLN A 45 -16.94 19.59 16.79
CA GLN A 45 -18.25 20.17 17.12
C GLN A 45 -19.28 20.09 15.97
N ARG A 46 -18.84 19.97 14.70
CA ARG A 46 -19.74 19.85 13.53
C ARG A 46 -20.54 18.54 13.49
N LYS A 47 -20.20 17.53 14.29
CA LYS A 47 -20.91 16.24 14.33
C LYS A 47 -22.13 16.21 15.25
N HIS A 48 -22.36 17.22 16.09
CA HIS A 48 -23.39 17.16 17.14
C HIS A 48 -24.76 17.76 16.77
N ASN A 49 -24.99 18.23 15.53
CA ASN A 49 -26.20 19.00 15.20
C ASN A 49 -27.03 18.46 14.03
N LYS A 50 -27.29 17.15 14.02
CA LYS A 50 -28.42 16.56 13.27
C LYS A 50 -29.16 15.59 14.19
N ASN A 51 -30.12 16.15 14.90
CA ASN A 51 -31.12 15.45 15.69
C ASN A 51 -32.38 15.34 14.81
N ASP A 52 -32.69 14.13 14.32
CA ASP A 52 -34.01 13.81 13.76
C ASP A 52 -34.49 12.50 14.39
N ASN A 53 -35.69 12.57 14.96
CA ASN A 53 -36.32 11.52 15.77
C ASN A 53 -37.08 10.48 14.91
N ASN A 54 -37.10 9.24 15.43
CA ASN A 54 -38.10 8.16 15.25
C ASN A 54 -38.19 7.34 13.93
N LEU A 55 -37.72 6.09 13.98
CA LEU A 55 -38.54 4.88 13.79
C LEU A 55 -37.83 3.66 14.42
N ILE A 56 -38.46 3.06 15.44
CA ILE A 56 -37.95 1.92 16.22
C ILE A 56 -38.36 0.63 15.49
N ASN A 57 -37.42 -0.30 15.22
CA ASN A 57 -37.65 -1.75 15.22
C ASN A 57 -36.33 -2.55 15.27
N GLU A 58 -36.09 -3.11 16.47
CA GLU A 58 -35.26 -4.26 16.87
C GLU A 58 -33.95 -4.62 16.11
N SER A 59 -32.79 -4.16 16.63
CA SER A 59 -31.48 -4.82 16.51
C SER A 59 -30.45 -4.22 17.51
N PRO A 60 -29.37 -4.94 17.85
CA PRO A 60 -28.69 -4.83 19.15
C PRO A 60 -28.03 -3.47 19.42
N LYS A 61 -28.21 -3.01 20.65
CA LYS A 61 -27.92 -1.68 21.20
C LYS A 61 -26.49 -1.18 20.90
N TYR A 62 -26.37 -0.25 19.95
CA TYR A 62 -25.20 0.62 19.80
C TYR A 62 -25.28 1.73 20.87
N THR A 63 -24.57 1.53 21.98
CA THR A 63 -24.31 2.63 22.93
C THR A 63 -23.23 3.51 22.31
N ASN A 64 -23.67 4.60 21.70
CA ASN A 64 -22.83 5.63 21.09
C ASN A 64 -22.08 6.42 22.16
N ILE A 65 -20.90 5.91 22.54
CA ILE A 65 -19.78 6.72 23.01
C ILE A 65 -18.65 6.37 22.04
N SER A 66 -18.29 7.31 21.16
CA SER A 66 -17.17 7.17 20.24
C SER A 66 -15.84 7.27 20.99
N GLU A 67 -15.56 6.26 21.80
CA GLU A 67 -14.28 6.13 22.48
C GLU A 67 -13.25 5.63 21.46
N TRP A 68 -12.23 6.45 21.19
CA TRP A 68 -11.09 6.03 20.37
C TRP A 68 -10.29 4.98 21.14
N LYS A 69 -10.66 3.71 20.96
CA LYS A 69 -9.97 2.60 21.62
C LYS A 69 -8.74 2.21 20.82
N THR A 70 -7.59 2.12 21.50
CA THR A 70 -6.39 1.54 20.91
C THR A 70 -6.58 0.04 20.75
N LEU A 71 -6.50 -0.46 19.51
CA LEU A 71 -6.53 -1.90 19.24
C LEU A 71 -5.25 -2.56 19.76
N THR A 72 -5.42 -3.70 20.40
CA THR A 72 -4.31 -4.62 20.71
C THR A 72 -3.68 -5.15 19.42
N ASP A 73 -2.45 -5.67 19.53
CA ASP A 73 -1.76 -6.29 18.39
C ASP A 73 -2.53 -7.48 17.82
N SER A 74 -3.22 -8.25 18.68
CA SER A 74 -4.05 -9.39 18.26
C SER A 74 -5.25 -8.93 17.42
N GLU A 75 -5.99 -7.93 17.89
CA GLU A 75 -7.15 -7.37 17.17
C GLU A 75 -6.73 -6.74 15.85
N ARG A 76 -5.60 -6.02 15.84
CA ARG A 76 -5.02 -5.45 14.61
C ARG A 76 -4.71 -6.54 13.60
N GLU A 77 -4.04 -7.60 14.01
CA GLU A 77 -3.67 -8.69 13.11
C GLU A 77 -4.91 -9.41 12.56
N GLU A 78 -5.96 -9.59 13.37
CA GLU A 78 -7.24 -10.16 12.93
C GLU A 78 -7.89 -9.32 11.82
N LEU A 79 -7.96 -8.00 11.99
CA LEU A 79 -8.47 -7.09 10.96
C LEU A 79 -7.65 -7.16 9.67
N LEU A 80 -6.32 -7.28 9.78
CA LEU A 80 -5.44 -7.42 8.62
C LEU A 80 -5.62 -8.77 7.92
N ARG A 81 -5.85 -9.86 8.66
CA ARG A 81 -6.19 -11.18 8.09
C ARG A 81 -7.50 -11.11 7.32
N GLU A 82 -8.54 -10.53 7.90
CA GLU A 82 -9.83 -10.42 7.24
C GLU A 82 -9.76 -9.54 5.98
N ARG A 83 -9.05 -8.42 6.05
CA ARG A 83 -8.80 -7.58 4.88
C ARG A 83 -8.06 -8.35 3.78
N ARG A 84 -7.03 -9.12 4.11
CA ARG A 84 -6.29 -9.95 3.15
C ARG A 84 -7.18 -11.00 2.51
N ARG A 85 -8.03 -11.66 3.29
CA ARG A 85 -9.01 -12.66 2.80
C ARG A 85 -9.99 -12.02 1.81
N LYS A 86 -10.62 -10.92 2.20
CA LYS A 86 -11.57 -10.19 1.35
C LYS A 86 -10.94 -9.70 0.04
N ASN A 87 -9.70 -9.23 0.12
CA ASN A 87 -8.96 -8.74 -1.03
C ASN A 87 -8.50 -9.83 -1.99
N ALA A 88 -8.39 -11.08 -1.54
CA ALA A 88 -8.00 -12.22 -2.38
C ALA A 88 -9.19 -13.01 -2.93
N PHE A 89 -10.40 -12.74 -2.45
CA PHE A 89 -11.60 -13.49 -2.82
C PHE A 89 -11.92 -13.32 -4.31
N LYS A 90 -11.98 -14.45 -5.01
CA LYS A 90 -12.24 -14.59 -6.44
C LYS A 90 -11.35 -13.71 -7.33
N THR A 91 -10.12 -13.39 -6.90
CA THR A 91 -9.17 -12.62 -7.74
C THR A 91 -8.31 -13.48 -8.67
N SER A 92 -8.50 -14.80 -8.64
CA SER A 92 -7.84 -15.73 -9.55
C SER A 92 -8.76 -16.91 -9.86
N LEU A 93 -8.60 -17.49 -11.05
CA LEU A 93 -9.39 -18.62 -11.51
C LEU A 93 -9.12 -19.89 -10.70
N CYS A 94 -10.18 -20.65 -10.43
CA CYS A 94 -10.15 -21.96 -9.81
C CYS A 94 -9.57 -22.98 -10.80
N ARG A 95 -8.47 -23.65 -10.42
CA ARG A 95 -7.82 -24.63 -11.30
C ARG A 95 -8.67 -25.88 -11.50
N SER A 96 -9.19 -26.45 -10.41
CA SER A 96 -10.03 -27.66 -10.47
C SER A 96 -11.27 -27.46 -11.32
N PHE A 97 -11.99 -26.34 -11.12
CA PHE A 97 -13.16 -26.06 -11.95
C PHE A 97 -12.78 -25.86 -13.42
N ARG A 98 -11.70 -25.13 -13.70
CA ARG A 98 -11.24 -24.90 -15.08
C ARG A 98 -10.81 -26.19 -15.79
N GLU A 99 -10.22 -27.15 -15.08
CA GLU A 99 -9.68 -28.38 -15.65
C GLU A 99 -10.73 -29.51 -15.72
N ASN A 100 -11.64 -29.58 -14.75
CA ASN A 100 -12.58 -30.68 -14.59
C ASN A 100 -14.05 -30.27 -14.66
N ASN A 101 -14.37 -29.00 -14.93
CA ASN A 101 -15.71 -28.40 -14.82
C ASN A 101 -16.43 -28.72 -13.50
N SER A 102 -15.66 -29.04 -12.45
CA SER A 102 -16.16 -29.44 -11.15
C SER A 102 -15.18 -29.01 -10.06
N CYS A 103 -15.73 -28.57 -8.93
CA CYS A 103 -14.97 -28.11 -7.79
C CYS A 103 -15.63 -28.62 -6.52
N VAL A 104 -14.84 -29.26 -5.64
CA VAL A 104 -15.32 -29.81 -4.37
C VAL A 104 -15.89 -28.75 -3.42
N TYR A 105 -15.49 -27.49 -3.62
CA TYR A 105 -15.94 -26.36 -2.80
C TYR A 105 -17.25 -25.74 -3.31
N GLY A 106 -17.73 -26.12 -4.50
CA GLY A 106 -18.94 -25.56 -5.08
C GLY A 106 -18.94 -24.02 -5.08
N GLU A 107 -20.07 -23.43 -4.72
CA GLU A 107 -20.26 -21.97 -4.67
C GLU A 107 -19.40 -21.27 -3.61
N GLU A 108 -18.97 -21.98 -2.57
CA GLU A 108 -18.10 -21.47 -1.51
C GLU A 108 -16.62 -21.41 -1.93
N CYS A 109 -16.31 -21.73 -3.19
CA CYS A 109 -14.95 -21.61 -3.71
C CYS A 109 -14.48 -20.15 -3.66
N VAL A 110 -13.36 -19.91 -2.98
CA VAL A 110 -12.71 -18.59 -2.90
C VAL A 110 -12.01 -18.18 -4.19
N PHE A 111 -11.96 -19.07 -5.18
CA PHE A 111 -11.43 -18.82 -6.52
C PHE A 111 -12.59 -18.71 -7.52
N ALA A 112 -12.39 -17.96 -8.60
CA ALA A 112 -13.42 -17.76 -9.60
C ALA A 112 -13.60 -18.99 -10.50
N HIS A 113 -14.83 -19.47 -10.67
CA HIS A 113 -15.19 -20.56 -11.60
C HIS A 113 -15.32 -20.10 -13.07
N GLY A 114 -15.24 -18.80 -13.33
CA GLY A 114 -15.23 -18.23 -14.67
C GLY A 114 -14.89 -16.74 -14.62
N GLU A 115 -14.80 -16.11 -15.80
CA GLU A 115 -14.52 -14.67 -15.91
C GLU A 115 -15.62 -13.80 -15.28
N ASN A 116 -16.86 -14.30 -15.30
CA ASN A 116 -18.01 -13.67 -14.66
C ASN A 116 -17.85 -13.54 -13.13
N GLU A 117 -17.10 -14.44 -12.50
CA GLU A 117 -16.83 -14.38 -11.07
C GLU A 117 -15.46 -13.75 -10.74
N LEU A 118 -14.61 -13.57 -11.75
CA LEU A 118 -13.24 -13.12 -11.57
C LEU A 118 -13.21 -11.62 -11.25
N ARG A 119 -12.76 -11.31 -10.04
CA ARG A 119 -12.62 -9.95 -9.54
C ARG A 119 -11.25 -9.41 -9.89
N LEU A 120 -11.19 -8.12 -10.21
CA LEU A 120 -9.91 -7.44 -10.34
C LEU A 120 -9.17 -7.49 -8.99
N PRO A 121 -7.87 -7.81 -9.00
CA PRO A 121 -7.08 -7.75 -7.78
C PRO A 121 -7.05 -6.31 -7.25
N PRO A 122 -6.87 -6.11 -5.94
CA PRO A 122 -6.67 -4.79 -5.37
C PRO A 122 -5.54 -4.08 -6.12
N GLN A 123 -5.68 -2.76 -6.29
CA GLN A 123 -4.61 -1.97 -6.86
C GLN A 123 -3.32 -2.20 -6.08
N ALA A 124 -2.25 -2.51 -6.81
CA ALA A 124 -0.95 -2.71 -6.21
C ALA A 124 -0.51 -1.44 -5.48
N HIS A 125 0.24 -1.60 -4.39
CA HIS A 125 0.82 -0.47 -3.70
C HIS A 125 1.68 0.36 -4.68
N PRO A 126 1.69 1.71 -4.63
CA PRO A 126 2.44 2.54 -5.56
C PRO A 126 3.95 2.24 -5.64
N LYS A 127 4.51 1.57 -4.62
CA LYS A 127 5.91 1.12 -4.57
C LYS A 127 6.14 -0.32 -5.06
N TYR A 128 5.10 -1.00 -5.56
CA TYR A 128 5.26 -2.35 -6.10
C TYR A 128 6.07 -2.30 -7.40
N LYS A 129 7.12 -3.11 -7.48
CA LYS A 129 8.01 -3.21 -8.64
C LYS A 129 8.56 -1.84 -9.09
N THR A 130 8.86 -0.95 -8.15
CA THR A 130 9.50 0.35 -8.46
C THR A 130 11.01 0.35 -8.26
N GLN A 131 11.56 -0.62 -7.53
CA GLN A 131 13.00 -0.74 -7.27
C GLN A 131 13.50 -2.14 -7.65
N LEU A 132 14.76 -2.23 -8.07
CA LEU A 132 15.42 -3.50 -8.41
C LEU A 132 15.56 -4.40 -7.17
N CYS A 133 15.43 -5.71 -7.37
CA CYS A 133 15.67 -6.67 -6.30
C CYS A 133 17.18 -6.91 -6.14
N ASN A 134 17.77 -6.47 -5.03
CA ASN A 134 19.19 -6.65 -4.74
C ASN A 134 19.64 -8.13 -4.77
N LYS A 135 18.81 -9.06 -4.28
CA LYS A 135 19.14 -10.49 -4.31
C LYS A 135 19.21 -10.98 -5.75
N PHE A 136 18.17 -10.68 -6.53
CA PHE A 136 18.09 -11.10 -7.92
C PHE A 136 19.16 -10.43 -8.80
N SER A 137 19.48 -9.16 -8.57
CA SER A 137 20.48 -8.45 -9.37
C SER A 137 21.89 -9.03 -9.19
N VAL A 138 22.21 -9.54 -7.99
CA VAL A 138 23.52 -10.13 -7.69
C VAL A 138 23.59 -11.60 -8.10
N SER A 139 22.60 -12.42 -7.73
CA SER A 139 22.68 -13.88 -7.90
C SER A 139 21.81 -14.44 -9.02
N ASN A 140 21.04 -13.60 -9.73
CA ASN A 140 19.95 -14.02 -10.62
C ASN A 140 18.91 -14.95 -9.95
N PHE A 141 18.92 -15.00 -8.62
CA PHE A 141 18.04 -15.83 -7.83
C PHE A 141 17.43 -15.03 -6.69
N CYS A 142 16.12 -15.18 -6.52
CA CYS A 142 15.40 -14.58 -5.41
C CYS A 142 14.44 -15.63 -4.87
N PRO A 143 14.51 -15.95 -3.56
CA PRO A 143 13.67 -17.00 -2.96
C PRO A 143 12.17 -16.67 -3.03
N TYR A 144 11.82 -15.39 -3.23
CA TYR A 144 10.44 -14.94 -3.39
C TYR A 144 9.90 -15.12 -4.82
N GLY A 145 10.75 -15.42 -5.80
CA GLY A 145 10.36 -15.69 -7.19
C GLY A 145 9.45 -14.61 -7.78
N ALA A 146 8.38 -15.04 -8.47
CA ALA A 146 7.39 -14.13 -9.06
C ALA A 146 6.63 -13.28 -8.02
N ARG A 147 6.61 -13.69 -6.75
CA ARG A 147 5.95 -12.97 -5.65
C ARG A 147 6.83 -11.86 -5.06
N CYS A 148 8.09 -11.73 -5.48
CA CYS A 148 8.94 -10.65 -5.03
C CYS A 148 8.31 -9.29 -5.36
N GLN A 149 8.34 -8.35 -4.42
CA GLN A 149 7.79 -7.00 -4.59
C GLN A 149 8.72 -6.08 -5.40
N TYR A 150 9.96 -6.50 -5.64
CA TYR A 150 10.99 -5.75 -6.36
C TYR A 150 11.18 -6.29 -7.78
N ILE A 151 11.73 -5.46 -8.68
CA ILE A 151 11.93 -5.78 -10.09
C ILE A 151 13.01 -6.85 -10.23
N HIS A 152 12.72 -7.92 -10.98
CA HIS A 152 13.70 -8.93 -11.40
C HIS A 152 14.07 -8.66 -12.87
N GLN A 153 15.00 -7.73 -13.10
CA GLN A 153 15.50 -7.41 -14.43
C GLN A 153 16.76 -8.23 -14.71
N ARG A 154 16.78 -9.03 -15.79
CA ARG A 154 18.03 -9.59 -16.29
C ARG A 154 18.82 -8.45 -16.93
N VAL A 155 19.99 -8.15 -16.37
CA VAL A 155 20.89 -7.10 -16.88
C VAL A 155 21.50 -7.42 -18.26
N ASN A 156 21.28 -8.62 -18.80
CA ASN A 156 21.75 -8.99 -20.14
C ASN A 156 20.57 -9.32 -21.06
N LYS A 157 19.99 -8.30 -21.72
CA LYS A 157 19.40 -8.52 -23.03
C LYS A 157 20.57 -8.62 -24.02
N MET A 158 21.12 -9.82 -24.23
CA MET A 158 21.75 -10.06 -25.53
C MET A 158 20.65 -9.81 -26.57
N PRO A 159 20.87 -8.99 -27.61
CA PRO A 159 19.88 -8.83 -28.66
C PRO A 159 19.56 -10.23 -29.20
N LYS A 160 18.26 -10.55 -29.27
CA LYS A 160 17.83 -11.72 -30.04
C LYS A 160 18.21 -11.41 -31.49
N ILE A 161 19.37 -11.89 -31.93
CA ILE A 161 19.72 -11.95 -33.34
C ILE A 161 18.73 -12.97 -33.91
N GLY A 162 17.68 -12.47 -34.56
CA GLY A 162 16.78 -13.30 -35.35
C GLY A 162 17.58 -13.85 -36.52
N ILE A 163 17.93 -15.13 -36.46
CA ILE A 163 18.33 -15.89 -37.64
C ILE A 163 17.07 -16.48 -38.27
N ASP A 164 16.27 -15.62 -38.90
CA ASP A 164 15.34 -16.06 -39.93
C ASP A 164 16.16 -16.14 -41.22
N THR A 165 16.93 -17.21 -41.40
CA THR A 165 17.54 -17.52 -42.70
C THR A 165 16.89 -18.78 -43.24
N VAL A 166 16.04 -18.51 -44.23
CA VAL A 166 15.49 -19.41 -45.24
C VAL A 166 16.51 -20.48 -45.63
N ILE A 167 16.16 -21.75 -45.42
CA ILE A 167 16.71 -22.84 -46.23
C ILE A 167 15.59 -23.25 -47.18
N ASN A 168 15.84 -22.99 -48.46
CA ASN A 168 15.14 -23.53 -49.63
C ASN A 168 15.12 -25.06 -49.60
#